data_AF-A6K016-F1
#
_entry.id   AF-A6K016-F1
#
_cell.length_a   1.000
_cell.length_b   1.000
_cell.length_c   1.000
_cell.angle_alpha   90.00
_cell.angle_beta   90.00
_cell.angle_gamma   90.00
#
_symmetry.space_group_name_H-M   'P 1'
#
loop_
_entity.id
_entity.type
_entity.pdbx_description
1 polymer ?
#
loop_
_entity_poly.entity_id
_entity_poly.type
_entity_poly.pdbx_seq_one_letter_code
_entity_poly.pdbx_strand_id
1 'polypeptide(L)'
;MLSNLRILLNKAALRKAHTSMVRNFRYGKPVQSQVQLKGRDLLTLKNFTGEEIQYMLWLSADLKFRIKQKGEYLPLLQGKSLGMIFEKRSTRTRLSTETDTWISMGQEDEKKKRLQAFQGYQVTMKTAKVAASDWTFLHCLPRKPEEVDDEVFYSPRSLVFPEAENRKWTIMAVMVSLLTDYSPVLQKPKF
;
A
#
# COMPACT_ATOMS: atom_id res chain seq x y z
N MET A 1 -21.61 36.86 -51.05
CA MET A 1 -20.91 37.67 -50.03
C MET A 1 -21.94 37.96 -48.94
N LEU A 2 -21.66 37.62 -47.67
CA LEU A 2 -22.54 37.61 -46.47
C LEU A 2 -23.10 36.22 -46.06
N SER A 3 -22.36 35.52 -45.19
CA SER A 3 -22.92 34.65 -44.15
C SER A 3 -21.81 34.24 -43.17
N ASN A 4 -21.56 35.06 -42.13
CA ASN A 4 -20.83 34.64 -40.92
C ASN A 4 -20.91 35.75 -39.87
N LEU A 5 -22.06 35.87 -39.20
CA LEU A 5 -22.13 36.61 -37.93
C LEU A 5 -23.37 36.18 -37.12
N ARG A 6 -23.31 35.02 -36.49
CA ARG A 6 -24.10 34.64 -35.29
C ARG A 6 -23.72 33.23 -34.90
N ILE A 7 -22.86 33.10 -33.91
CA ILE A 7 -22.79 32.10 -32.82
C ILE A 7 -21.51 32.45 -32.05
N LEU A 8 -21.59 33.48 -31.20
CA LEU A 8 -20.51 33.87 -30.29
C LEU A 8 -21.06 34.27 -28.91
N LEU A 9 -22.19 33.68 -28.52
CA LEU A 9 -22.83 33.89 -27.21
C LEU A 9 -23.41 32.55 -26.73
N ASN A 10 -22.57 31.66 -26.19
CA ASN A 10 -22.88 30.74 -25.08
C ASN A 10 -21.81 29.64 -24.89
N LYS A 11 -20.63 30.00 -24.39
CA LYS A 11 -19.71 29.01 -23.77
C LYS A 11 -19.19 29.41 -22.38
N ALA A 12 -19.65 30.54 -21.83
CA ALA A 12 -19.23 31.03 -20.52
C ALA A 12 -20.11 30.55 -19.34
N ALA A 13 -21.25 29.90 -19.59
CA ALA A 13 -22.25 29.60 -18.55
C ALA A 13 -22.28 28.14 -18.05
N LEU A 14 -21.41 27.24 -18.53
CA LEU A 14 -21.46 25.79 -18.21
C LEU A 14 -20.21 25.24 -17.51
N ARG A 15 -19.53 26.06 -16.71
CA ARG A 15 -18.41 25.62 -15.83
C ARG A 15 -18.61 26.04 -14.36
N LYS A 16 -19.79 25.79 -13.81
CA LYS A 16 -20.05 25.88 -12.37
C LYS A 16 -20.76 24.61 -11.90
N ALA A 17 -19.99 23.61 -11.46
CA ALA A 17 -20.33 22.64 -10.42
C ALA A 17 -19.28 21.52 -10.39
N HIS A 18 -18.08 21.78 -9.84
CA HIS A 18 -17.28 20.73 -9.22
C HIS A 18 -16.30 21.34 -8.22
N THR A 19 -16.83 21.95 -7.17
CA THR A 19 -16.03 22.33 -6.01
C THR A 19 -15.73 21.06 -5.23
N SER A 20 -14.64 20.38 -5.56
CA SER A 20 -14.12 19.31 -4.71
C SER A 20 -13.64 19.95 -3.41
N MET A 21 -14.12 19.41 -2.29
CA MET A 21 -13.74 19.80 -0.95
C MET A 21 -12.26 19.44 -0.71
N VAL A 22 -11.35 20.34 -1.09
CA VAL A 22 -9.93 20.24 -0.73
C VAL A 22 -9.84 20.55 0.77
N ARG A 23 -9.69 19.51 1.59
CA ARG A 23 -9.36 19.67 3.00
C ARG A 23 -7.99 20.36 3.10
N ASN A 24 -7.98 21.58 3.62
CA ASN A 24 -6.76 22.33 3.91
C ASN A 24 -5.93 21.61 4.98
N PHE A 25 -4.93 20.83 4.54
CA PHE A 25 -3.91 20.30 5.44
C PHE A 25 -2.93 21.43 5.79
N ARG A 26 -2.88 21.80 7.08
CA ARG A 26 -1.92 22.77 7.61
C ARG A 26 -0.51 22.16 7.56
N TYR A 27 0.39 22.76 6.78
CA TYR A 27 1.78 22.34 6.67
C TYR A 27 2.53 22.59 7.99
N GLY A 28 2.91 21.53 8.70
CA GLY A 28 3.88 21.60 9.79
C GLY A 28 5.32 21.60 9.27
N LYS A 29 6.24 22.18 10.05
CA LYS A 29 7.68 22.21 9.72
C LYS A 29 8.25 20.78 9.58
N PRO A 30 9.15 20.51 8.62
CA PRO A 30 9.78 19.21 8.48
C PRO A 30 10.63 18.90 9.72
N VAL A 31 10.36 17.77 10.38
CA VAL A 31 11.18 17.27 11.49
C VAL A 31 12.37 16.54 10.90
N GLN A 32 13.58 17.09 11.08
CA GLN A 32 14.84 16.41 10.79
C GLN A 32 15.07 15.29 11.83
N SER A 33 14.49 14.12 11.62
CA SER A 33 15.03 12.90 12.24
C SER A 33 16.17 12.40 11.35
N GLN A 34 17.42 12.55 11.79
CA GLN A 34 18.60 12.05 11.08
C GLN A 34 18.68 10.52 11.19
N VAL A 35 17.83 9.82 10.43
CA VAL A 35 17.78 8.36 10.38
C VAL A 35 18.70 7.89 9.24
N GLN A 36 19.83 7.26 9.58
CA GLN A 36 20.81 6.76 8.60
C GLN A 36 20.68 5.24 8.42
N LEU A 37 20.02 4.83 7.34
CA LEU A 37 19.75 3.41 7.04
C LEU A 37 20.55 2.86 5.85
N LYS A 38 21.17 3.74 5.07
CA LYS A 38 21.90 3.36 3.87
C LYS A 38 23.04 2.39 4.20
N GLY A 39 23.10 1.28 3.45
CA GLY A 39 24.11 0.25 3.61
C GLY A 39 23.85 -0.75 4.74
N ARG A 40 22.71 -0.66 5.43
CA ARG A 40 22.32 -1.64 6.46
C ARG A 40 21.59 -2.85 5.85
N ASP A 41 21.70 -3.98 6.53
CA ASP A 41 20.95 -5.19 6.19
C ASP A 41 19.58 -5.24 6.91
N LEU A 42 18.53 -5.62 6.18
CA LEU A 42 17.19 -5.88 6.74
C LEU A 42 16.91 -7.38 6.81
N LEU A 43 17.53 -8.05 7.78
CA LEU A 43 17.31 -9.48 8.04
C LEU A 43 16.16 -9.72 9.02
N THR A 44 16.00 -8.82 10.00
CA THR A 44 14.98 -8.88 11.03
C THR A 44 14.60 -7.49 11.52
N LEU A 45 13.33 -7.28 11.87
CA LEU A 45 12.85 -6.01 12.41
C LEU A 45 13.44 -5.69 13.79
N LYS A 46 13.95 -6.68 14.53
CA LYS A 46 14.59 -6.49 15.83
C LYS A 46 15.85 -5.62 15.78
N ASN A 47 16.46 -5.50 14.60
CA ASN A 47 17.67 -4.70 14.39
C ASN A 47 17.37 -3.21 14.18
N PHE A 48 16.09 -2.83 14.16
CA PHE A 48 15.65 -1.46 13.87
C PHE A 48 14.94 -0.87 15.07
N THR A 49 15.19 0.41 15.33
CA THR A 49 14.48 1.14 16.38
C THR A 49 13.06 1.50 15.92
N GLY A 50 12.18 1.83 16.87
CA GLY A 50 10.84 2.31 16.54
C GLY A 50 10.85 3.55 15.64
N GLU A 51 11.83 4.45 15.81
CA GLU A 51 11.99 5.64 14.98
C GLU A 51 12.41 5.30 13.55
N GLU A 52 13.29 4.32 13.37
CA GLU A 52 13.72 3.84 12.06
C GLU A 52 12.57 3.16 11.30
N ILE A 53 11.75 2.39 12.00
CA ILE A 53 10.55 1.77 11.42
C ILE A 53 9.53 2.87 11.04
N GLN A 54 9.28 3.84 11.92
CA GLN A 54 8.43 4.98 11.60
C GLN A 54 8.94 5.78 10.40
N TYR A 55 10.27 5.92 10.25
CA TYR A 55 10.87 6.57 9.10
C TYR A 55 10.59 5.80 7.80
N MET A 56 10.76 4.47 7.79
CA MET A 56 10.42 3.65 6.62
C MET A 56 8.93 3.76 6.26
N LEU A 57 8.04 3.80 7.25
CA LEU A 57 6.60 3.99 7.02
C LEU A 57 6.29 5.39 6.48
N TRP A 58 6.93 6.43 7.02
CA TRP A 58 6.80 7.79 6.52
C TRP A 58 7.27 7.91 5.06
N LEU A 59 8.43 7.32 4.74
CA LEU A 59 8.94 7.24 3.38
C LEU A 59 7.97 6.51 2.44
N SER A 60 7.34 5.42 2.89
CA SER A 60 6.34 4.71 2.09
C SER A 60 5.12 5.59 1.77
N ALA A 61 4.67 6.39 2.74
CA ALA A 61 3.56 7.32 2.57
C ALA A 61 3.92 8.45 1.59
N ASP A 62 5.14 8.99 1.69
CA ASP A 62 5.67 10.01 0.78
C ASP A 62 5.76 9.49 -0.67
N LEU A 63 6.35 8.31 -0.88
CA LEU A 63 6.44 7.70 -2.21
C LEU A 63 5.05 7.43 -2.80
N LYS A 64 4.12 6.88 -2.00
CA LYS A 64 2.73 6.67 -2.42
C LYS A 64 2.09 7.98 -2.84
N PHE A 65 2.24 9.03 -2.04
CA PHE A 65 1.65 10.34 -2.31
C PHE A 65 2.21 10.94 -3.61
N ARG A 66 3.53 11.03 -3.74
CA ARG A 66 4.18 11.67 -4.89
C ARG A 66 3.95 10.91 -6.19
N ILE A 67 4.11 9.60 -6.19
CA ILE A 67 4.01 8.80 -7.42
C ILE A 67 2.55 8.55 -7.80
N LYS A 68 1.71 8.09 -6.86
CA LYS A 68 0.32 7.72 -7.19
C LYS A 68 -0.64 8.90 -7.21
N GLN A 69 -0.54 9.81 -6.24
CA GLN A 69 -1.54 10.90 -6.11
C GLN A 69 -1.16 12.13 -6.94
N LYS A 70 0.14 12.46 -7.01
CA LYS A 70 0.62 13.60 -7.82
C LYS A 70 1.10 13.22 -9.22
N GLY A 71 1.33 11.93 -9.49
CA GLY A 71 1.84 11.49 -10.80
C GLY A 71 3.30 11.87 -11.05
N GLU A 72 4.09 12.12 -10.00
CA GLU A 72 5.50 12.48 -10.13
C GLU A 72 6.35 11.27 -10.57
N TYR A 73 7.30 11.50 -11.46
CA TYR A 73 8.32 10.51 -11.82
C TYR A 73 9.57 10.69 -10.96
N LEU A 74 9.92 9.67 -10.17
CA LEU A 74 11.06 9.68 -9.24
C LEU A 74 12.05 8.56 -9.60
N PRO A 75 13.16 8.86 -10.30
CA PRO A 75 14.16 7.86 -10.70
C PRO A 75 15.13 7.47 -9.55
N LEU A 76 14.60 7.13 -8.38
CA LEU A 76 15.38 6.98 -7.13
C LEU A 76 16.45 5.88 -7.16
N LEU A 77 16.22 4.82 -7.93
CA LEU A 77 17.12 3.68 -8.06
C LEU A 77 17.62 3.50 -9.50
N GLN A 78 17.54 4.54 -10.34
CA GLN A 78 17.98 4.46 -11.73
C GLN A 78 19.47 4.08 -11.78
N GLY A 79 19.79 3.09 -12.60
CA GLY A 79 21.15 2.55 -12.74
C GLY A 79 21.56 1.55 -11.65
N LYS A 80 20.68 1.19 -10.70
CA LYS A 80 20.94 0.12 -9.73
C LYS A 80 20.30 -1.19 -10.19
N SER A 81 21.00 -2.30 -9.94
CA SER A 81 20.51 -3.66 -10.20
C SER A 81 20.21 -4.36 -8.87
N LEU A 82 19.09 -5.08 -8.80
CA LEU A 82 18.69 -5.86 -7.63
C LEU A 82 18.77 -7.36 -7.93
N GLY A 83 19.61 -8.09 -7.20
CA GLY A 83 19.63 -9.54 -7.23
C GLY A 83 18.56 -10.11 -6.29
N MET A 84 17.70 -10.99 -6.82
CA MET A 84 16.66 -11.67 -6.03
C MET A 84 16.87 -13.18 -6.11
N ILE A 85 17.08 -13.81 -4.95
CA ILE A 85 17.30 -15.25 -4.84
C ILE A 85 16.16 -15.84 -4.01
N PHE A 86 15.43 -16.80 -4.58
CA PHE A 86 14.29 -17.46 -3.94
C PHE A 86 14.49 -18.97 -3.93
N GLU A 87 14.58 -19.58 -2.75
CA GLU A 87 14.56 -21.04 -2.60
C GLU A 87 13.12 -21.59 -2.66
N LYS A 88 12.15 -20.80 -2.17
CA LYS A 88 10.71 -21.12 -2.18
C LYS A 88 9.97 -20.14 -3.09
N ARG A 89 8.93 -20.63 -3.77
CA ARG A 89 8.04 -19.79 -4.60
C ARG A 89 7.40 -18.71 -3.71
N SER A 90 7.57 -17.44 -4.07
CA SER A 90 6.91 -16.31 -3.40
C SER A 90 6.28 -15.38 -4.41
N THR A 91 4.96 -15.49 -4.61
CA THR A 91 4.23 -14.58 -5.51
C THR A 91 4.27 -13.15 -4.95
N ARG A 92 3.86 -12.91 -3.71
CA ARG A 92 3.74 -11.53 -3.21
C ARG A 92 5.06 -10.77 -3.14
N THR A 93 6.14 -11.41 -2.66
CA THR A 93 7.45 -10.75 -2.51
C THR A 93 8.10 -10.51 -3.85
N ARG A 94 8.00 -11.48 -4.76
CA ARG A 94 8.49 -11.32 -6.13
C ARG A 94 7.72 -10.20 -6.83
N LEU A 95 6.39 -10.23 -6.83
CA LEU A 95 5.56 -9.25 -7.52
C LEU A 95 5.67 -7.83 -6.94
N SER A 96 5.77 -7.68 -5.62
CA SER A 96 5.96 -6.36 -5.03
C SER A 96 7.30 -5.73 -5.42
N THR A 97 8.29 -6.56 -5.76
CA THR A 97 9.67 -6.13 -6.07
C THR A 97 9.94 -6.07 -7.58
N GLU A 98 9.34 -6.96 -8.38
CA GLU A 98 9.53 -7.10 -9.85
C GLU A 98 8.40 -6.52 -10.70
N THR A 99 7.19 -6.36 -10.15
CA THR A 99 5.92 -6.05 -10.86
C THR A 99 5.32 -7.25 -11.64
N ASP A 100 4.14 -7.74 -11.18
CA ASP A 100 3.11 -8.66 -11.75
C ASP A 100 3.52 -9.88 -12.65
N THR A 101 3.12 -11.16 -12.52
CA THR A 101 1.88 -11.83 -12.04
C THR A 101 2.12 -13.31 -11.59
N TRP A 102 1.04 -13.92 -11.04
CA TRP A 102 0.61 -15.34 -11.02
C TRP A 102 1.17 -16.38 -10.02
N ILE A 103 0.22 -17.21 -9.61
CA ILE A 103 0.08 -17.98 -8.36
C ILE A 103 1.13 -19.07 -8.21
N SER A 104 1.60 -19.32 -6.98
CA SER A 104 1.91 -20.70 -6.62
C SER A 104 1.73 -21.02 -5.13
N MET A 105 1.14 -22.19 -4.92
CA MET A 105 0.85 -22.85 -3.65
C MET A 105 1.91 -23.92 -3.37
N GLY A 106 2.07 -24.29 -2.10
CA GLY A 106 2.80 -25.48 -1.66
C GLY A 106 2.19 -25.98 -0.35
N GLN A 107 2.09 -27.30 -0.20
CA GLN A 107 1.43 -28.07 0.88
C GLN A 107 -0.02 -28.51 0.58
N GLU A 108 -0.25 -29.19 -0.55
CA GLU A 108 -1.55 -29.82 -0.84
C GLU A 108 -1.78 -31.10 -0.02
N ASP A 109 -0.71 -31.85 0.29
CA ASP A 109 -0.78 -33.15 0.99
C ASP A 109 -1.26 -33.05 2.45
N GLU A 110 -1.13 -31.88 3.07
CA GLU A 110 -1.58 -31.62 4.45
C GLU A 110 -2.99 -31.03 4.53
N LYS A 111 -3.63 -30.73 3.38
CA LYS A 111 -4.89 -29.99 3.33
C LYS A 111 -5.98 -30.63 4.20
N LYS A 112 -6.16 -31.95 4.14
CA LYS A 112 -7.21 -32.65 4.89
C LYS A 112 -7.01 -32.58 6.42
N LYS A 113 -5.78 -32.79 6.89
CA LYS A 113 -5.46 -32.71 8.34
C LYS A 113 -5.67 -31.29 8.87
N ARG A 114 -5.28 -30.28 8.09
CA ARG A 114 -5.47 -28.87 8.47
C ARG A 114 -6.94 -28.47 8.44
N LEU A 115 -7.70 -28.87 7.43
CA LEU A 115 -9.14 -28.57 7.39
C LEU A 115 -9.89 -29.09 8.63
N GLN A 116 -9.49 -30.26 9.14
CA GLN A 116 -10.07 -30.80 10.38
C GLN A 116 -9.60 -30.03 11.62
N ALA A 117 -8.31 -29.72 11.73
CA ALA A 117 -7.76 -28.98 12.88
C ALA A 117 -8.26 -27.53 12.98
N PHE A 118 -8.60 -26.90 11.85
CA PHE A 118 -9.06 -25.52 11.77
C PHE A 118 -10.60 -25.39 11.64
N GLN A 119 -11.36 -26.46 11.92
CA GLN A 119 -12.83 -26.36 11.96
C GLN A 119 -13.27 -25.32 12.99
N GLY A 120 -14.16 -24.42 12.57
CA GLY A 120 -14.68 -23.33 13.42
C GLY A 120 -13.83 -22.06 13.46
N TYR A 121 -12.67 -22.03 12.80
CA TYR A 121 -11.80 -20.84 12.75
C TYR A 121 -12.09 -19.90 11.58
N GLN A 122 -13.09 -20.20 10.75
CA GLN A 122 -13.51 -19.31 9.66
C GLN A 122 -14.02 -17.99 10.24
N VAL A 123 -13.44 -16.88 9.79
CA VAL A 123 -13.89 -15.55 10.19
C VAL A 123 -15.20 -15.23 9.48
N THR A 124 -16.24 -14.90 10.26
CA THR A 124 -17.58 -14.56 9.76
C THR A 124 -18.12 -13.34 10.49
N MET A 125 -19.30 -12.85 10.09
CA MET A 125 -19.97 -11.78 10.84
C MET A 125 -20.30 -12.13 12.29
N LYS A 126 -20.38 -13.43 12.64
CA LYS A 126 -20.50 -13.86 14.04
C LYS A 126 -19.25 -13.49 14.84
N THR A 127 -18.08 -13.66 14.24
CA THR A 127 -16.79 -13.23 14.81
C THR A 127 -16.71 -11.71 14.89
N ALA A 128 -17.18 -11.01 13.85
CA ALA A 128 -17.21 -9.55 13.83
C ALA A 128 -18.16 -8.95 14.89
N LYS A 129 -19.25 -9.64 15.24
CA LYS A 129 -20.25 -9.16 16.21
C LYS A 129 -19.71 -9.02 17.64
N VAL A 130 -18.71 -9.81 18.00
CA VAL A 130 -18.05 -9.72 19.33
C VAL A 130 -16.86 -8.76 19.34
N ALA A 131 -16.47 -8.24 18.17
CA ALA A 131 -15.39 -7.26 18.06
C ALA A 131 -15.89 -5.85 18.43
N ALA A 132 -14.93 -4.91 18.58
CA ALA A 132 -15.24 -3.50 18.74
C ALA A 132 -16.06 -2.94 17.56
N SER A 133 -16.85 -1.90 17.78
CA SER A 133 -17.77 -1.34 16.77
C SER A 133 -17.06 -0.74 15.55
N ASP A 134 -15.79 -0.37 15.68
CA ASP A 134 -14.90 0.18 14.66
C ASP A 134 -13.97 -0.87 14.03
N TRP A 135 -14.29 -2.16 14.16
CA TRP A 135 -13.49 -3.24 13.58
C TRP A 135 -13.23 -3.07 12.08
N THR A 136 -12.05 -3.55 11.67
CA THR A 136 -11.62 -3.69 10.27
C THR A 136 -11.04 -5.08 10.04
N PHE A 137 -11.08 -5.56 8.80
CA PHE A 137 -10.53 -6.86 8.43
C PHE A 137 -9.29 -6.72 7.55
N LEU A 138 -8.26 -7.52 7.82
CA LEU A 138 -7.00 -7.58 7.08
C LEU A 138 -6.73 -9.02 6.65
N HIS A 139 -6.16 -9.19 5.45
CA HIS A 139 -5.80 -10.49 4.92
C HIS A 139 -4.75 -10.34 3.83
N CYS A 140 -3.69 -11.12 3.96
CA CYS A 140 -2.47 -10.89 3.19
C CYS A 140 -2.48 -11.45 1.74
N LEU A 141 -3.52 -12.21 1.33
CA LEU A 141 -3.84 -12.77 -0.02
C LEU A 141 -2.83 -13.71 -0.69
N PRO A 142 -3.12 -14.97 -1.07
CA PRO A 142 -4.41 -15.33 -1.62
C PRO A 142 -5.31 -15.82 -0.51
N ARG A 143 -6.53 -15.30 -0.49
CA ARG A 143 -7.57 -15.76 0.42
C ARG A 143 -8.12 -17.09 -0.08
N LYS A 144 -8.44 -17.97 0.86
CA LYS A 144 -9.22 -19.17 0.60
C LYS A 144 -10.58 -19.10 1.29
N PRO A 145 -11.64 -19.71 0.74
CA PRO A 145 -12.98 -19.69 1.34
C PRO A 145 -13.01 -20.24 2.78
N GLU A 146 -12.10 -21.14 3.13
CA GLU A 146 -12.05 -21.78 4.44
C GLU A 146 -11.56 -20.83 5.56
N GLU A 147 -10.90 -19.72 5.21
CA GLU A 147 -10.29 -18.79 6.17
C GLU A 147 -11.26 -17.70 6.62
N VAL A 148 -12.08 -17.19 5.70
CA VAL A 148 -13.01 -16.07 5.91
C VAL A 148 -14.14 -16.18 4.89
N ASP A 149 -15.36 -15.83 5.28
CA ASP A 149 -16.50 -15.77 4.36
C ASP A 149 -16.47 -14.53 3.43
N ASP A 150 -17.31 -14.54 2.39
CA ASP A 150 -17.39 -13.42 1.45
C ASP A 150 -17.95 -12.15 2.10
N GLU A 151 -18.82 -12.30 3.10
CA GLU A 151 -19.46 -11.19 3.78
C GLU A 151 -18.43 -10.33 4.51
N VAL A 152 -17.50 -10.94 5.25
CA VAL A 152 -16.40 -10.23 5.91
C VAL A 152 -15.33 -9.80 4.89
N PHE A 153 -14.97 -10.66 3.94
CA PHE A 153 -13.86 -10.39 3.02
C PHE A 153 -14.14 -9.22 2.07
N TYR A 154 -15.37 -9.10 1.56
CA TYR A 154 -15.79 -8.02 0.67
C TYR A 154 -16.56 -6.90 1.39
N SER A 155 -16.67 -6.97 2.72
CA SER A 155 -17.29 -5.91 3.53
C SER A 155 -16.60 -4.55 3.31
N PRO A 156 -17.32 -3.43 3.44
CA PRO A 156 -16.71 -2.10 3.48
C PRO A 156 -15.71 -1.90 4.64
N ARG A 157 -15.71 -2.79 5.64
CA ARG A 157 -14.72 -2.84 6.74
C ARG A 157 -13.43 -3.58 6.35
N SER A 158 -13.41 -4.23 5.19
CA SER A 158 -12.25 -4.96 4.68
C SER A 158 -11.22 -4.01 4.08
N LEU A 159 -9.99 -4.10 4.58
CA LEU A 159 -8.84 -3.35 4.10
C LEU A 159 -7.88 -4.23 3.29
N VAL A 160 -8.32 -5.41 2.84
CA VAL A 160 -7.50 -6.39 2.12
C VAL A 160 -6.85 -5.82 0.86
N PHE A 161 -7.61 -5.13 0.01
CA PHE A 161 -7.06 -4.54 -1.22
C PHE A 161 -6.16 -3.31 -0.93
N PRO A 162 -6.54 -2.38 -0.03
CA PRO A 162 -5.62 -1.35 0.45
C PRO A 162 -4.31 -1.90 1.05
N GLU A 163 -4.38 -2.99 1.82
CA GLU A 163 -3.24 -3.69 2.40
C GLU A 163 -2.33 -4.25 1.30
N ALA A 164 -2.92 -4.95 0.32
CA ALA A 164 -2.19 -5.52 -0.81
C ALA A 164 -1.47 -4.43 -1.62
N GLU A 165 -2.12 -3.29 -1.87
CA GLU A 165 -1.49 -2.16 -2.55
C GLU A 165 -0.30 -1.59 -1.73
N ASN A 166 -0.46 -1.46 -0.42
CA ASN A 166 0.57 -0.91 0.47
C ASN A 166 1.85 -1.76 0.52
N ARG A 167 1.82 -3.01 0.05
CA ARG A 167 3.03 -3.83 -0.15
C ARG A 167 4.02 -3.20 -1.11
N LYS A 168 3.54 -2.57 -2.20
CA LYS A 168 4.39 -1.89 -3.18
C LYS A 168 5.12 -0.70 -2.55
N TRP A 169 4.39 0.14 -1.83
CA TRP A 169 4.95 1.37 -1.27
C TRP A 169 5.93 1.10 -0.13
N THR A 170 5.63 0.09 0.69
CA THR A 170 6.50 -0.31 1.81
C THR A 170 7.80 -0.93 1.31
N ILE A 171 7.78 -1.82 0.30
CA ILE A 171 9.02 -2.38 -0.24
C ILE A 171 9.86 -1.33 -0.97
N MET A 172 9.22 -0.40 -1.70
CA MET A 172 9.94 0.73 -2.31
C MET A 172 10.63 1.58 -1.24
N ALA A 173 9.95 1.88 -0.13
CA ALA A 173 10.53 2.64 0.96
C ALA A 173 11.71 1.92 1.62
N VAL A 174 11.60 0.61 1.84
CA VAL A 174 12.72 -0.20 2.32
C VAL A 174 13.91 -0.04 1.37
N MET A 175 13.74 -0.32 0.08
CA MET A 175 14.84 -0.23 -0.90
C MET A 175 15.44 1.18 -0.97
N VAL A 176 14.61 2.22 -1.00
CA VAL A 176 15.07 3.61 -1.03
C VAL A 176 15.83 3.97 0.24
N SER A 177 15.35 3.57 1.42
CA SER A 177 16.00 3.85 2.71
C SER A 177 17.35 3.16 2.87
N LEU A 178 17.50 1.95 2.32
CA LEU A 178 18.73 1.16 2.46
C LEU A 178 19.77 1.47 1.37
N LEU A 179 19.36 2.00 0.22
CA LEU A 179 20.24 2.13 -0.97
C LEU A 179 20.52 3.57 -1.39
N THR A 180 19.83 4.55 -0.79
CA THR A 180 19.91 5.97 -1.17
C THR A 180 19.92 6.87 0.06
N ASP A 181 20.24 8.15 -0.15
CA ASP A 181 20.16 9.19 0.89
C ASP A 181 18.85 10.01 0.77
N TYR A 182 17.84 9.47 0.09
CA TYR A 182 16.56 10.15 -0.09
C TYR A 182 15.85 10.37 1.25
N SER A 183 15.33 11.57 1.44
CA SER A 183 14.54 11.96 2.62
C SER A 183 13.09 12.28 2.23
N PRO A 184 12.07 11.82 2.97
CA PRO A 184 10.67 12.14 2.70
C PRO A 184 10.40 13.64 2.77
N VAL A 185 9.52 14.14 1.89
CA VAL A 185 9.15 15.56 1.84
C VAL A 185 7.76 15.81 2.44
N LEU A 186 6.89 14.79 2.40
CA LEU A 186 5.58 14.80 3.04
C LEU A 186 5.72 15.09 4.55
N GLN A 187 4.75 15.78 5.15
CA GLN A 187 4.71 15.93 6.61
C GLN A 187 4.69 14.55 7.30
N LYS A 188 5.50 14.37 8.36
CA LYS A 188 5.55 13.11 9.12
C LYS A 188 4.14 12.73 9.62
N PRO A 189 3.63 11.54 9.27
CA PRO A 189 2.34 11.06 9.78
C PRO A 189 2.35 10.94 11.30
N LYS A 190 1.15 11.02 11.89
CA LYS A 190 0.96 10.65 13.29
C LYS A 190 0.95 9.13 13.40
N PHE A 191 1.83 8.59 14.23
CA PHE A 191 1.91 7.17 14.59
C PHE A 191 1.35 6.93 15.98
#